data_AF-A0AA40VDU4-F1
#
_entry.id   AF-A0AA40VDU4-F1
#
_cell.length_a   1.000
_cell.length_b   1.000
_cell.length_c   1.000
_cell.angle_alpha   90.00
_cell.angle_beta   90.00
_cell.angle_gamma   90.00
#
_symmetry.space_group_name_H-M   'P 1'
#
loop_
_entity.id
_entity.type
_entity.pdbx_description
1 polymer ?
#
loop_
_entity_poly.entity_id
_entity_poly.type
_entity_poly.pdbx_seq_one_letter_code
_entity_poly.pdbx_strand_id
1 'polypeptide(L)'
;MFKDSLSLGARFCPVEKADGDDRARYELAPGTVVAVAGARSSSPQRAYAVGEDSTVEEISAAAAEDRIDPAGAARRAWRRRCARVGLTETLYRFPVPAGHGYEAESVNDWAGEEYVAACVRATARCVWLRAVTYEEAVALGLA
;
A
#
# COMPACT_ATOMS: atom_id res chain seq x y z
N MET A 1 -4.84 -32.18 -10.52
CA MET A 1 -3.45 -31.94 -10.07
C MET A 1 -3.08 -30.55 -10.53
N PHE A 2 -3.20 -29.55 -9.66
CA PHE A 2 -2.85 -28.16 -10.01
C PHE A 2 -1.34 -28.04 -9.98
N LYS A 3 -0.73 -27.72 -11.13
CA LYS A 3 0.68 -27.37 -11.20
C LYS A 3 0.82 -25.98 -10.59
N ASP A 4 1.28 -25.91 -9.35
CA ASP A 4 1.70 -24.65 -8.74
C ASP A 4 2.93 -24.14 -9.50
N SER A 5 2.68 -23.27 -10.48
CA SER A 5 3.71 -22.54 -11.22
C SER A 5 4.01 -21.24 -10.50
N LEU A 6 4.71 -21.32 -9.37
CA LEU A 6 5.44 -20.19 -8.81
C LEU A 6 6.87 -20.26 -9.37
N SER A 7 7.25 -19.31 -10.21
CA SER A 7 8.62 -19.13 -10.69
C SER A 7 9.46 -18.46 -9.59
N LEU A 8 9.63 -19.15 -8.46
CA LEU A 8 10.46 -18.71 -7.34
C LEU A 8 11.62 -19.68 -7.18
N GLY A 9 12.83 -19.23 -7.53
CA GLY A 9 14.09 -19.93 -7.22
C GLY A 9 14.22 -21.38 -7.71
N ALA A 10 15.32 -22.04 -7.33
CA ALA A 10 15.49 -23.46 -7.57
C ALA A 10 14.67 -24.26 -6.53
N ARG A 11 13.80 -25.16 -7.02
CA ARG A 11 13.03 -26.08 -6.18
C ARG A 11 13.99 -27.14 -5.64
N PHE A 12 14.22 -27.15 -4.33
CA PHE A 12 15.30 -27.97 -3.75
C PHE A 12 14.98 -29.47 -3.67
N CYS A 13 13.74 -29.86 -3.35
CA CYS A 13 13.25 -31.25 -3.37
C CYS A 13 11.86 -31.33 -2.72
N PRO A 14 11.05 -32.37 -3.00
CA PRO A 14 10.03 -32.80 -2.04
C PRO A 14 10.76 -33.31 -0.80
N VAL A 15 10.61 -32.63 0.33
CA VAL A 15 11.05 -33.15 1.63
C VAL A 15 9.81 -33.74 2.27
N GLU A 16 9.63 -35.07 2.17
CA GLU A 16 8.66 -35.77 3.01
C GLU A 16 8.97 -35.44 4.47
N LYS A 17 7.97 -34.92 5.19
CA LYS A 17 7.99 -34.91 6.66
C LYS A 17 7.27 -36.15 7.17
N ALA A 18 7.70 -36.62 8.34
CA ALA A 18 7.13 -37.75 9.07
C ALA A 18 5.59 -37.67 9.32
N ASP A 19 4.97 -36.49 9.18
CA ASP A 19 3.56 -36.23 9.47
C ASP A 19 2.66 -35.96 8.23
N GLY A 20 3.16 -36.13 7.01
CA GLY A 20 2.30 -36.24 5.80
C GLY A 20 1.72 -34.95 5.19
N ASP A 21 2.19 -33.76 5.58
CA ASP A 21 1.69 -32.48 5.03
C ASP A 21 2.69 -31.89 4.01
N ASP A 22 2.31 -31.88 2.72
CA ASP A 22 3.15 -31.41 1.60
C ASP A 22 3.41 -29.90 1.69
N ARG A 23 4.64 -29.50 2.02
CA ARG A 23 5.09 -28.10 1.91
C ARG A 23 6.25 -27.98 0.94
N ALA A 24 6.03 -27.27 -0.16
CA ALA A 24 7.11 -26.90 -1.08
C ALA A 24 8.11 -25.96 -0.38
N ARG A 25 9.41 -26.25 -0.52
CA ARG A 25 10.51 -25.38 -0.09
C ARG A 25 11.25 -24.87 -1.32
N TYR A 26 11.60 -23.59 -1.29
CA TYR A 26 12.30 -22.90 -2.36
C TYR A 26 13.57 -22.27 -1.79
N GLU A 27 14.68 -22.41 -2.52
CA GLU A 27 15.87 -21.61 -2.25
C GLU A 27 15.68 -20.24 -2.89
N LEU A 28 15.97 -19.19 -2.13
CA LEU A 28 15.80 -17.82 -2.57
C LEU A 28 17.15 -17.12 -2.41
N ALA A 29 17.60 -16.43 -3.46
CA ALA A 29 18.83 -15.67 -3.41
C ALA A 29 18.68 -14.48 -2.44
N PRO A 30 19.76 -14.02 -1.80
CA PRO A 30 19.79 -12.74 -1.09
C PRO A 30 19.21 -11.59 -1.93
N GLY A 31 18.47 -10.70 -1.28
CA GLY A 31 17.74 -9.60 -1.93
C GLY A 31 16.40 -9.99 -2.57
N THR A 32 16.04 -11.28 -2.59
CA THR A 32 14.74 -11.72 -3.11
C THR A 32 13.60 -11.26 -2.20
N VAL A 33 12.52 -10.78 -2.81
CA VAL A 33 11.25 -10.49 -2.14
C VAL A 33 10.20 -11.47 -2.64
N VAL A 34 9.47 -12.08 -1.71
CA VAL A 34 8.42 -13.06 -2.00
C VAL A 34 7.11 -12.59 -1.38
N ALA A 35 6.06 -12.47 -2.20
CA ALA A 35 4.71 -12.23 -1.75
C ALA A 35 3.90 -13.52 -1.85
N VAL A 36 3.20 -13.89 -0.78
CA VAL A 36 2.44 -15.14 -0.67
C VAL A 36 0.96 -14.84 -0.55
N ALA A 37 0.19 -15.33 -1.52
CA ALA A 37 -1.26 -15.33 -1.48
C ALA A 37 -1.77 -16.71 -1.06
N GLY A 38 -2.92 -16.74 -0.37
CA GLY A 38 -3.60 -18.01 -0.06
C GLY A 38 -4.11 -18.67 -1.34
N ALA A 39 -4.32 -20.00 -1.31
CA ALA A 39 -4.68 -20.81 -2.48
C ALA A 39 -5.94 -20.35 -3.26
N ARG A 40 -6.79 -19.50 -2.67
CA ARG A 40 -8.02 -18.96 -3.28
C ARG A 40 -7.99 -17.43 -3.44
N SER A 41 -6.83 -16.80 -3.25
CA SER A 41 -6.65 -15.35 -3.30
C SER A 41 -5.56 -15.00 -4.31
N SER A 42 -5.78 -13.96 -5.10
CA SER A 42 -4.72 -13.29 -5.86
C SER A 42 -4.04 -12.18 -5.06
N SER A 43 -4.60 -11.80 -3.91
CA SER A 43 -4.03 -10.80 -3.02
C SER A 43 -3.06 -11.44 -2.02
N PRO A 44 -1.79 -11.01 -1.98
CA PRO A 44 -0.83 -11.52 -1.03
C PRO A 44 -1.23 -11.13 0.39
N GLN A 45 -1.20 -12.11 1.30
CA GLN A 45 -1.52 -11.93 2.72
C GLN A 45 -0.26 -11.82 3.58
N ARG A 46 0.86 -12.34 3.07
CA ARG A 46 2.16 -12.36 3.74
C ARG A 46 3.24 -12.03 2.74
N ALA A 47 4.33 -11.44 3.19
CA ALA A 47 5.48 -11.18 2.35
C ALA A 47 6.78 -11.40 3.13
N TYR A 48 7.83 -11.75 2.41
CA TYR A 48 9.13 -12.03 3.00
C TYR A 48 10.23 -11.37 2.18
N ALA A 49 11.31 -11.01 2.85
CA ALA A 49 12.55 -10.62 2.21
C ALA A 49 13.69 -11.52 2.67
N VAL A 50 14.60 -11.80 1.75
CA VAL A 50 15.86 -12.49 2.05
C VAL A 50 16.94 -11.44 2.26
N GLY A 51 17.52 -11.39 3.45
CA GLY A 51 18.66 -10.54 3.77
C GLY A 51 19.94 -10.96 3.04
N GLU A 52 20.94 -10.09 3.03
CA GLU A 52 22.27 -10.37 2.47
C GLU A 52 22.97 -11.55 3.18
N ASP A 53 22.64 -11.78 4.45
CA ASP A 53 23.10 -12.90 5.27
C ASP A 53 22.28 -14.20 5.04
N SER A 54 21.41 -14.21 4.02
CA SER A 54 20.48 -15.30 3.70
C SER A 54 19.42 -15.58 4.77
N THR A 55 19.23 -14.70 5.76
CA THR A 55 18.10 -14.79 6.68
C THR A 55 16.80 -14.39 5.98
N VAL A 56 15.67 -14.96 6.41
CA VAL A 56 14.35 -14.64 5.85
C VAL A 56 13.53 -13.95 6.92
N GLU A 57 13.11 -12.71 6.66
CA GLU A 57 12.24 -11.92 7.52
C GLU A 57 10.86 -11.73 6.90
N GLU A 58 9.81 -11.75 7.73
CA GLU A 58 8.47 -11.36 7.30
C GLU A 58 8.38 -9.83 7.24
N ILE A 59 7.95 -9.30 6.11
CA ILE A 59 7.77 -7.87 5.87
C ILE A 59 6.30 -7.57 5.57
N SER A 60 5.91 -6.30 5.70
CA SER A 60 4.57 -5.89 5.30
C SER A 60 4.38 -6.02 3.78
N ALA A 61 3.14 -6.29 3.35
CA ALA A 61 2.81 -6.31 1.92
C ALA A 61 3.14 -4.98 1.23
N ALA A 62 2.94 -3.85 1.92
CA ALA A 62 3.31 -2.53 1.41
C ALA A 62 4.82 -2.39 1.17
N ALA A 63 5.65 -2.86 2.11
CA ALA A 63 7.10 -2.85 1.95
C ALA A 63 7.55 -3.78 0.81
N ALA A 64 6.88 -4.92 0.64
CA ALA A 64 7.15 -5.84 -0.46
C ALA A 64 6.83 -5.22 -1.83
N GLU A 65 5.65 -4.60 -1.97
CA GLU A 65 5.26 -3.86 -3.18
C GLU A 65 6.26 -2.74 -3.51
N ASP A 66 6.72 -2.01 -2.51
CA ASP A 66 7.68 -0.91 -2.70
C ASP A 66 9.08 -1.40 -3.07
N ARG A 67 9.50 -2.59 -2.63
CA ARG A 67 10.75 -3.22 -3.10
C ARG A 67 10.62 -3.81 -4.51
N ILE A 68 9.45 -4.36 -4.87
CA ILE A 68 9.18 -4.96 -6.19
C ILE A 68 9.03 -3.88 -7.27
N ASP A 69 8.36 -2.78 -6.94
CA ASP A 69 8.18 -1.62 -7.83
C ASP A 69 8.60 -0.33 -7.12
N PRO A 70 9.90 -0.03 -7.06
CA PRO A 70 10.39 1.19 -6.41
C PRO A 70 9.87 2.48 -7.05
N ALA A 71 9.61 2.49 -8.36
CA ALA A 71 9.13 3.66 -9.07
C ALA A 71 7.72 4.10 -8.62
N GLY A 72 6.86 3.15 -8.24
CA GLY A 72 5.52 3.43 -7.72
C GLY A 72 5.45 3.71 -6.21
N ALA A 73 6.56 3.61 -5.47
CA ALA A 73 6.55 3.63 -4.01
C ALA A 73 6.03 4.97 -3.44
N ALA A 74 6.51 6.09 -3.98
CA ALA A 74 6.09 7.42 -3.52
C ALA A 74 4.58 7.65 -3.73
N ARG A 75 4.07 7.30 -4.92
CA ARG A 75 2.63 7.40 -5.23
C ARG A 75 1.77 6.53 -4.31
N ARG A 76 2.20 5.30 -4.01
CA ARG A 76 1.49 4.42 -3.07
C ARG A 76 1.56 4.94 -1.64
N ALA A 77 2.71 5.44 -1.21
CA ALA A 77 2.87 6.07 0.11
C ALA A 77 1.91 7.26 0.27
N TRP A 78 1.82 8.13 -0.75
CA TRP A 78 0.87 9.24 -0.76
C TRP A 78 -0.58 8.77 -0.68
N ARG A 79 -0.97 7.78 -1.50
CA ARG A 79 -2.32 7.21 -1.46
C ARG A 79 -2.66 6.64 -0.08
N ARG A 80 -1.72 5.94 0.57
CA ARG A 80 -1.90 5.39 1.93
C ARG A 80 -2.07 6.51 2.96
N ARG A 81 -1.33 7.62 2.83
CA ARG A 81 -1.47 8.81 3.67
C ARG A 81 -2.88 9.41 3.56
N CYS A 82 -3.38 9.65 2.35
CA CYS A 82 -4.75 10.16 2.15
C CYS A 82 -5.83 9.19 2.65
N ALA A 83 -5.65 7.89 2.40
CA ALA A 83 -6.61 6.87 2.83
C ALA A 83 -6.71 6.77 4.36
N ARG A 84 -5.62 7.00 5.11
CA ARG A 84 -5.60 7.01 6.58
C ARG A 84 -6.55 8.06 7.18
N VAL A 85 -6.77 9.16 6.46
CA VAL A 85 -7.72 10.22 6.87
C VAL A 85 -9.08 10.12 6.19
N GLY A 86 -9.38 8.97 5.58
CA GLY A 86 -10.66 8.68 4.95
C GLY A 86 -10.90 9.44 3.65
N LEU A 87 -9.86 9.99 3.04
CA LEU A 87 -9.96 10.69 1.76
C LEU A 87 -9.63 9.74 0.60
N THR A 88 -10.37 9.92 -0.49
CA THR A 88 -10.11 9.30 -1.80
C THR A 88 -10.16 10.40 -2.86
N GLU A 89 -9.75 10.11 -4.09
CA GLU A 89 -9.85 11.07 -5.21
C GLU A 89 -11.31 11.44 -5.53
N THR A 90 -12.27 10.62 -5.08
CA THR A 90 -13.70 10.91 -5.18
C THR A 90 -14.11 12.02 -4.22
N LEU A 91 -14.83 13.01 -4.74
CA LEU A 91 -15.36 14.11 -3.97
C LEU A 91 -16.45 13.62 -2.99
N TYR A 92 -16.31 13.98 -1.71
CA TYR A 92 -17.27 13.64 -0.68
C TYR A 92 -17.65 14.85 0.17
N ARG A 93 -18.90 14.88 0.67
CA ARG A 93 -19.41 15.96 1.51
C ARG A 93 -19.20 15.64 2.99
N PHE A 94 -18.54 16.54 3.70
CA PHE A 94 -18.31 16.44 5.14
C PHE A 94 -19.05 17.57 5.87
N PRO A 95 -19.79 17.25 6.95
CA PRO A 95 -20.30 18.26 7.85
C PRO A 95 -19.16 18.86 8.67
N VAL A 96 -19.17 20.18 8.85
CA VAL A 96 -18.17 20.91 9.65
C VAL A 96 -18.86 21.96 10.53
N PRO A 97 -18.25 22.35 11.67
CA PRO A 97 -18.75 23.44 12.49
C PRO A 97 -18.83 24.76 11.72
N ALA A 98 -19.72 25.66 12.15
CA ALA A 98 -19.71 27.02 11.61
C ALA A 98 -18.40 27.74 11.97
N GLY A 99 -17.85 28.51 11.03
CA GLY A 99 -16.55 29.18 11.21
C GLY A 99 -15.32 28.27 11.01
N HIS A 100 -15.46 27.17 10.26
CA HIS A 100 -14.40 26.19 10.02
C HIS A 100 -13.18 26.69 9.22
N GLY A 101 -13.24 27.86 8.59
CA GLY A 101 -12.10 28.45 7.85
C GLY A 101 -11.78 27.85 6.48
N TYR A 102 -12.21 26.62 6.15
CA TYR A 102 -12.06 26.08 4.78
C TYR A 102 -12.60 27.01 3.67
N GLU A 103 -11.78 27.23 2.65
CA GLU A 103 -12.11 27.97 1.44
C GLU A 103 -12.29 27.04 0.24
N ALA A 104 -13.10 27.43 -0.73
CA ALA A 104 -13.22 26.66 -1.97
C ALA A 104 -11.93 26.79 -2.80
N GLU A 105 -11.64 25.78 -3.62
CA GLU A 105 -10.46 25.70 -4.50
C GLU A 105 -9.11 25.80 -3.75
N SER A 106 -9.07 25.32 -2.52
CA SER A 106 -7.86 25.33 -1.68
C SER A 106 -7.43 23.93 -1.24
N VAL A 107 -6.14 23.78 -0.92
CA VAL A 107 -5.58 22.57 -0.31
C VAL A 107 -5.37 22.82 1.18
N ASN A 108 -5.86 21.93 2.02
CA ASN A 108 -5.91 22.12 3.46
C ASN A 108 -5.48 20.86 4.21
N ASP A 109 -5.18 21.06 5.48
CA ASP A 109 -4.99 20.00 6.46
C ASP A 109 -6.32 19.30 6.75
N TRP A 110 -6.26 18.00 7.02
CA TRP A 110 -7.42 17.20 7.33
C TRP A 110 -7.09 16.05 8.27
N ALA A 111 -7.86 15.93 9.36
CA ALA A 111 -7.76 14.86 10.35
C ALA A 111 -6.32 14.56 10.83
N GLY A 112 -5.51 15.61 11.03
CA GLY A 112 -4.14 15.51 11.52
C GLY A 112 -3.07 15.28 10.44
N GLU A 113 -3.45 15.24 9.17
CA GLU A 113 -2.51 15.20 8.04
C GLU A 113 -2.47 16.53 7.31
N GLU A 114 -1.27 17.02 7.04
CA GLU A 114 -1.05 18.30 6.37
C GLU A 114 -1.29 18.22 4.86
N TYR A 115 -2.01 19.22 4.32
CA TYR A 115 -2.22 19.45 2.88
C TYR A 115 -2.71 18.24 2.07
N VAL A 116 -3.50 17.36 2.66
CA VAL A 116 -4.03 16.16 1.97
C VAL A 116 -5.43 16.34 1.39
N ALA A 117 -6.13 17.43 1.73
CA ALA A 117 -7.52 17.66 1.33
C ALA A 117 -7.66 18.81 0.34
N ALA A 118 -8.07 18.50 -0.88
CA ALA A 118 -8.51 19.51 -1.85
C ALA A 118 -9.98 19.84 -1.59
N CYS A 119 -10.25 21.06 -1.16
CA CYS A 119 -11.59 21.59 -0.95
C CYS A 119 -12.13 22.16 -2.25
N VAL A 120 -13.10 21.48 -2.84
CA VAL A 120 -13.72 21.93 -4.11
C VAL A 120 -14.83 22.95 -3.84
N ARG A 121 -15.50 22.83 -2.69
CA ARG A 121 -16.60 23.71 -2.30
C ARG A 121 -16.70 23.79 -0.78
N ALA A 122 -16.93 24.99 -0.28
CA ALA A 122 -17.25 25.24 1.12
C ALA A 122 -18.57 26.02 1.26
N THR A 123 -19.33 25.71 2.30
CA THR A 123 -20.48 26.48 2.78
C THR A 123 -20.38 26.61 4.28
N ALA A 124 -21.22 27.43 4.92
CA ALA A 124 -21.14 27.71 6.36
C ALA A 124 -21.15 26.47 7.29
N ARG A 125 -21.57 25.29 6.83
CA ARG A 125 -21.62 24.05 7.65
C ARG A 125 -21.19 22.79 6.91
N CYS A 126 -20.74 22.88 5.67
CA CYS A 126 -20.38 21.72 4.87
C CYS A 126 -19.20 22.05 3.96
N VAL A 127 -18.32 21.08 3.78
CA VAL A 127 -17.23 21.13 2.81
C VAL A 127 -17.29 19.90 1.90
N TRP A 128 -16.81 20.05 0.68
CA TRP A 128 -16.67 18.98 -0.30
C TRP A 128 -15.19 18.78 -0.55
N LEU A 129 -14.67 17.68 -0.02
CA LEU A 129 -13.25 17.36 -0.05
C LEU A 129 -13.02 16.11 -0.88
N ARG A 130 -11.89 16.11 -1.58
CA ARG A 130 -11.25 14.90 -2.10
C ARG A 130 -9.80 14.87 -1.62
N ALA A 131 -9.16 13.72 -1.74
CA ALA A 131 -7.72 13.61 -1.63
C ALA A 131 -7.05 14.48 -2.71
N VAL A 132 -5.97 15.16 -2.32
CA VAL A 132 -5.01 15.72 -3.27
C VAL A 132 -4.38 14.56 -4.04
N THR A 133 -4.37 14.64 -5.36
CA THR A 133 -3.74 13.63 -6.21
C THR A 133 -2.22 13.64 -6.01
N TYR A 134 -1.54 12.54 -6.36
CA TYR A 134 -0.08 12.51 -6.24
C TYR A 134 0.58 13.56 -7.14
N GLU A 135 0.06 13.76 -8.34
CA GLU A 135 0.55 14.76 -9.30
C GLU A 135 0.40 16.19 -8.77
N GLU A 136 -0.73 16.51 -8.14
CA GLU A 136 -0.94 17.81 -7.47
C GLU A 136 0.00 17.97 -6.27
N ALA A 137 0.20 16.91 -5.48
CA ALA A 137 1.09 16.94 -4.33
C ALA A 137 2.55 17.21 -4.77
N VAL A 138 3.01 16.58 -5.85
CA VAL A 138 4.32 16.84 -6.45
C VAL A 138 4.42 18.29 -6.94
N ALA A 139 3.41 18.79 -7.65
CA ALA A 139 3.38 20.17 -8.13
C ALA A 139 3.45 21.21 -7.00
N LEU A 140 2.93 20.85 -5.82
CA LEU A 140 2.96 21.67 -4.60
C LEU A 140 4.22 21.45 -3.74
N GLY A 141 5.11 20.52 -4.11
CA GLY A 141 6.32 20.18 -3.34
C GLY A 141 6.04 19.40 -2.05
N LEU A 142 4.89 18.74 -1.95
CA LEU A 142 4.45 17.95 -0.79
C LEU A 142 4.85 16.47 -0.87
N ALA A 143 5.20 15.99 -2.08
CA ALA A 143 5.46 14.59 -2.39
C ALA A 143 6.51 14.41 -3.50
#